data_AF-A0A963A7P0-F1
#
_entry.id   AF-A0A963A7P0-F1
#
_cell.length_a   1.000
_cell.length_b   1.000
_cell.length_c   1.000
_cell.angle_alpha   90.00
_cell.angle_beta   90.00
_cell.angle_gamma   90.00
#
_symmetry.space_group_name_H-M   'P 1'
#
loop_
_entity.id
_entity.type
_entity.pdbx_description
1 polymer ?
#
loop_
_entity_poly.entity_id
_entity_poly.type
_entity_poly.pdbx_seq_one_letter_code
_entity_poly.pdbx_strand_id
1 'polypeptide(L)' 'MANEGYHEPVNELSDETRDMHRAIISLMEELEAVDWYNQRVDVCKDDDLKAILAHNRDEEKEHAAMILEWIRR' A
#
# COMPACT_ATOMS: atom_id res chain seq x y z
N MET A 1 -11.66 10.60 -1.33
CA MET A 1 -10.98 9.47 -1.99
C MET A 1 -12.02 8.85 -2.91
N ALA A 2 -11.80 8.93 -4.23
CA ALA A 2 -12.79 8.46 -5.19
C ALA A 2 -12.71 6.92 -5.23
N ASN A 3 -13.76 6.28 -4.73
CA ASN A 3 -14.04 4.84 -4.78
C ASN A 3 -13.29 3.94 -3.78
N GLU A 4 -13.74 3.94 -2.52
CA GLU A 4 -13.44 2.87 -1.58
C GLU A 4 -14.23 1.60 -1.97
N GLY A 5 -13.61 0.70 -2.74
CA GLY A 5 -14.13 -0.63 -3.01
C GLY A 5 -14.24 -1.02 -4.50
N TYR A 6 -15.21 -1.88 -4.80
CA TYR A 6 -15.45 -2.38 -6.15
C TYR A 6 -16.32 -1.41 -6.96
N HIS A 7 -15.96 -1.19 -8.22
CA HIS A 7 -16.75 -0.38 -9.16
C HIS A 7 -17.97 -1.10 -9.74
N GLU A 8 -18.00 -2.44 -9.64
CA GLU A 8 -19.05 -3.31 -10.18
C GLU A 8 -19.58 -4.23 -9.07
N PRO A 9 -20.79 -4.80 -9.20
CA PRO A 9 -21.35 -5.71 -8.22
C PRO A 9 -20.43 -6.91 -7.97
N VAL A 10 -20.05 -7.15 -6.72
CA VAL A 10 -19.06 -8.18 -6.33
C VAL A 10 -19.47 -9.59 -6.76
N ASN A 11 -20.78 -9.86 -6.80
CA ASN A 11 -21.34 -11.14 -7.25
C ASN A 11 -21.23 -11.37 -8.76
N GLU A 12 -20.91 -10.34 -9.55
CA GLU A 12 -20.65 -10.44 -11.00
C GLU A 12 -19.15 -10.60 -11.31
N LEU A 13 -18.29 -10.45 -10.31
CA LEU A 13 -16.84 -10.57 -10.47
C LEU A 13 -16.38 -12.01 -10.24
N SER A 14 -15.46 -12.46 -11.09
CA SER A 14 -14.77 -13.73 -10.89
C SER A 14 -13.89 -13.68 -9.62
N ASP A 15 -13.59 -14.84 -9.05
CA ASP A 15 -12.68 -14.92 -7.90
C ASP A 15 -11.27 -14.40 -8.26
N GLU A 16 -10.79 -14.67 -9.48
CA GLU A 16 -9.51 -14.15 -10.00
C GLU A 16 -9.50 -12.61 -10.03
N THR A 17 -10.57 -11.98 -10.54
CA THR A 17 -10.70 -10.52 -10.55
C THR A 17 -10.71 -9.95 -9.14
N ARG A 18 -11.38 -10.62 -8.20
CA ARG A 18 -11.43 -10.19 -6.80
C ARG A 18 -10.07 -10.34 -6.11
N ASP A 19 -9.31 -11.39 -6.41
CA ASP A 19 -7.93 -11.55 -5.91
C ASP A 19 -6.99 -10.49 -6.48
N MET A 20 -7.08 -10.20 -7.78
CA MET A 20 -6.32 -9.10 -8.38
C MET A 20 -6.70 -7.75 -7.78
N HIS A 21 -7.99 -7.49 -7.53
CA HIS A 21 -8.43 -6.27 -6.84
C HIS A 21 -7.84 -6.16 -5.42
N ARG A 22 -7.86 -7.25 -4.65
CA ARG A 22 -7.22 -7.29 -3.32
C ARG A 22 -5.73 -6.93 -3.42
N ALA A 23 -5.00 -7.56 -4.33
CA ALA A 23 -3.58 -7.28 -4.51
C ALA A 23 -3.31 -5.82 -4.92
N ILE A 24 -4.11 -5.27 -5.84
CA ILE A 24 -3.95 -3.89 -6.30
C ILE A 24 -4.24 -2.89 -5.16
N ILE A 25 -5.33 -3.07 -4.43
CA ILE A 25 -5.67 -2.17 -3.31
C ILE A 25 -4.62 -2.23 -2.22
N SER A 26 -4.16 -3.43 -1.84
CA SER A 26 -3.07 -3.56 -0.86
C SER A 26 -1.79 -2.88 -1.37
N LEU A 27 -1.41 -3.05 -2.64
CA LEU A 27 -0.26 -2.34 -3.21
C LEU A 27 -0.43 -0.81 -3.18
N MET A 28 -1.63 -0.31 -3.46
CA MET A 28 -1.93 1.13 -3.36
C MET A 28 -1.76 1.65 -1.94
N GLU A 29 -2.28 0.91 -0.94
CA GLU A 29 -2.13 1.24 0.48
C GLU A 29 -0.66 1.31 0.90
N GLU A 30 0.16 0.34 0.47
CA GLU A 30 1.61 0.36 0.77
C GLU A 30 2.31 1.57 0.14
N LEU A 31 1.98 1.91 -1.11
CA LEU A 31 2.57 3.07 -1.78
C LEU A 31 2.13 4.40 -1.15
N GLU A 32 0.88 4.51 -0.71
CA GLU A 32 0.40 5.67 0.06
C GLU A 32 1.12 5.78 1.40
N ALA A 33 1.31 4.66 2.11
CA ALA A 33 2.05 4.62 3.36
C ALA A 33 3.51 5.08 3.16
N VAL A 34 4.19 4.60 2.12
CA VAL A 34 5.55 5.05 1.76
C VAL A 34 5.60 6.56 1.56
N ASP A 35 4.69 7.13 0.77
CA ASP A 35 4.64 8.58 0.53
C ASP A 35 4.41 9.35 1.84
N TRP A 36 3.39 8.96 2.62
CA TRP A 36 3.06 9.64 3.87
C TRP A 36 4.19 9.57 4.89
N TYR A 37 4.81 8.41 5.06
CA TYR A 37 5.97 8.29 5.94
C TYR A 37 7.13 9.15 5.43
N ASN A 38 7.38 9.19 4.12
CA ASN A 38 8.46 9.99 3.57
C ASN A 38 8.27 11.50 3.87
N GLN A 39 7.04 12.00 3.71
CA GLN A 39 6.68 13.38 4.08
C GLN A 39 6.84 13.62 5.59
N ARG A 40 6.36 12.70 6.43
CA ARG A 40 6.48 12.80 7.89
C ARG A 40 7.93 12.79 8.35
N VAL A 41 8.77 11.92 7.79
CA VAL A 41 10.21 11.83 8.09
C VAL A 41 10.91 13.16 7.79
N ASP A 42 10.55 13.83 6.68
CA ASP A 42 11.16 15.11 6.28
C ASP A 42 10.87 16.24 7.30
N VAL A 43 9.63 16.30 7.80
CA VAL A 43 9.21 17.36 8.73
C VAL A 43 9.37 17.00 10.22
N CYS A 44 9.61 15.74 10.56
CA CYS A 44 9.72 15.27 11.94
C CYS A 44 10.88 15.95 12.68
N LYS A 45 10.63 16.33 13.94
CA LYS A 45 11.60 17.03 14.82
C LYS A 45 12.09 16.19 15.99
N ASP A 46 11.48 15.03 16.21
CA ASP A 46 11.85 14.08 17.26
C ASP A 46 12.62 12.94 16.59
N ASP A 47 13.87 12.71 17.01
CA ASP A 47 14.77 11.76 16.33
C ASP A 47 14.35 10.31 16.56
N ASP A 48 13.78 9.98 17.72
CA ASP A 48 13.31 8.63 18.04
C ASP A 48 12.10 8.28 17.18
N LEU A 49 11.13 9.19 17.07
CA LEU A 49 9.99 9.02 16.18
C LEU A 49 10.43 8.98 14.72
N LYS A 50 11.37 9.84 14.30
CA LYS A 50 11.88 9.86 12.92
C LYS A 50 12.48 8.52 12.52
N ALA A 51 13.21 7.87 13.43
CA ALA A 51 13.77 6.53 13.19
C ALA A 51 12.67 5.49 12.99
N ILE A 52 11.62 5.50 13.81
CA ILE A 52 10.47 4.58 13.68
C ILE A 52 9.75 4.80 12.33
N LEU A 53 9.47 6.06 11.98
CA LEU A 53 8.78 6.39 10.72
C LEU A 53 9.60 5.99 9.49
N ALA A 54 10.92 6.18 9.54
CA ALA A 54 11.81 5.78 8.44
C ALA A 54 11.92 4.26 8.31
N HIS A 55 11.99 3.54 9.44
CA HIS A 55 11.96 2.09 9.47
C HIS A 55 10.69 1.54 8.81
N ASN A 56 9.52 1.97 9.29
CA ASN A 56 8.24 1.50 8.77
C ASN A 56 8.10 1.82 7.27
N ARG A 57 8.48 3.03 6.83
CA ARG A 57 8.50 3.40 5.41
C ARG A 57 9.27 2.41 4.54
N ASP A 58 10.40 1.92 5.06
CA ASP A 58 11.27 1.05 4.29
C ASP A 58 10.76 -0.40 4.28
N GLU A 59 10.07 -0.86 5.33
CA GLU A 59 9.32 -2.13 5.33
C GLU A 59 8.15 -2.11 4.34
N GLU A 60 7.38 -1.02 4.24
CA GLU A 60 6.26 -0.95 3.29
C GLU A 60 6.72 -1.09 1.83
N LYS A 61 7.98 -0.72 1.52
CA LYS A 61 8.57 -0.94 0.18
C LYS A 61 8.77 -2.43 -0.11
N GLU A 62 9.12 -3.22 0.90
CA GLU A 62 9.20 -4.68 0.78
C GLU A 62 7.80 -5.27 0.57
N HIS A 63 6.82 -4.86 1.36
CA HIS A 63 5.42 -5.29 1.20
C HIS A 63 4.91 -5.00 -0.22
N ALA A 64 5.13 -3.76 -0.70
CA ALA A 64 4.79 -3.36 -2.06
C ALA A 64 5.48 -4.24 -3.12
N ALA A 65 6.77 -4.53 -2.96
CA ALA A 65 7.53 -5.36 -3.90
C ALA A 65 7.03 -6.81 -3.93
N MET A 66 6.70 -7.40 -2.77
CA MET A 66 6.16 -8.75 -2.67
C MET A 66 4.80 -8.88 -3.37
N ILE A 67 3.91 -7.91 -3.17
CA ILE A 67 2.59 -7.89 -3.81
C ILE A 67 2.73 -7.68 -5.32
N LEU A 68 3.60 -6.76 -5.74
CA LEU A 68 3.86 -6.51 -7.16
C LEU A 68 4.44 -7.75 -7.87
N GLU A 69 5.30 -8.51 -7.19
CA GLU A 69 5.82 -9.78 -7.72
C GLU A 69 4.71 -10.84 -7.85
N TRP A 70 3.73 -10.88 -6.94
CA TRP A 70 2.57 -11.75 -7.10
C TRP A 70 1.71 -11.33 -8.31
N ILE A 71 1.46 -10.04 -8.49
CA ILE A 71 0.71 -9.49 -9.65
C ILE A 71 1.40 -9.81 -10.98
N ARG A 72 2.74 -9.88 -11.00
CA ARG A 72 3.53 -10.14 -12.21
C ARG A 72 3.44 -11.60 -12.69
N ARG A 73 3.14 -12.55 -11.80
CA ARG A 73 3.16 -14.00 -12.10
C ARG A 73 1.90 -14.46 -12.80
#